data_AF-R8GY07-F1
#
_entry.id   AF-R8GY07-F1
#
_cell.length_a   1.000
_cell.length_b   1.000
_cell.length_c   1.000
_cell.angle_alpha   90.00
_cell.angle_beta   90.00
_cell.angle_gamma   90.00
#
_symmetry.space_group_name_H-M   'P 1'
#
loop_
_entity.id
_entity.type
_entity.pdbx_description
1 polymer ?
#
loop_
_entity_poly.entity_id
_entity_poly.type
_entity_poly.pdbx_seq_one_letter_code
_entity_poly.pdbx_strand_id
1 'polypeptide(L)'
;MPRKKPEPATTEEIKEEVEVETVEEQIEEENENKTRNIVCVGAAENSGSFCLVYRDDLTIYPGRLLEVGKEINEDEAADLLSLTTFKFKEVTK
;
A
#
# COMPACT_ATOMS: atom_id res chain seq x y z
N MET A 1 61.11 -13.15 18.44
CA MET A 1 59.65 -13.28 18.59
C MET A 1 58.99 -13.19 17.22
N PRO A 2 58.65 -14.31 16.57
CA PRO A 2 57.91 -14.28 15.31
C PRO A 2 56.43 -13.98 15.61
N ARG A 3 55.92 -12.86 15.06
CA ARG A 3 54.50 -12.50 15.14
C ARG A 3 53.71 -13.47 14.27
N LYS A 4 53.11 -14.47 14.92
CA LYS A 4 52.13 -15.38 14.36
C LYS A 4 50.91 -14.55 13.98
N LYS A 5 50.75 -14.22 12.70
CA LYS A 5 49.48 -13.76 12.13
C LYS A 5 48.65 -15.00 11.81
N PRO A 6 47.49 -15.21 12.44
CA PRO A 6 46.40 -15.91 11.81
C PRO A 6 45.40 -14.86 11.30
N GLU A 7 45.31 -14.70 9.98
CA GLU A 7 44.16 -14.05 9.34
C GLU A 7 43.23 -15.20 8.90
N PRO A 8 42.07 -15.42 9.54
CA PRO A 8 41.16 -16.47 9.13
C PRO A 8 40.24 -16.02 7.99
N ALA A 9 40.25 -16.85 6.95
CA ALA A 9 39.11 -17.36 6.17
C ALA A 9 37.97 -16.39 5.77
N THR A 10 37.90 -16.20 4.46
CA THR A 10 36.72 -15.95 3.64
C THR A 10 35.52 -16.81 4.04
N THR A 11 34.34 -16.20 4.20
CA THR A 11 33.01 -16.82 3.97
C THR A 11 32.05 -15.64 3.74
N GLU A 12 31.86 -15.27 2.48
CA GLU A 12 30.72 -15.66 1.62
C GLU A 12 29.40 -15.01 2.02
N GLU A 13 28.81 -14.38 1.01
CA GLU A 13 27.48 -13.76 0.98
C GLU A 13 26.43 -14.70 1.58
N ILE A 14 25.65 -14.17 2.51
CA ILE A 14 24.31 -14.68 2.81
C ILE A 14 23.33 -13.65 2.29
N LYS A 15 22.95 -13.85 1.03
CA LYS A 15 21.67 -13.42 0.46
C LYS A 15 20.71 -14.58 0.70
N GLU A 16 19.76 -14.41 1.60
CA GLU A 16 18.56 -15.24 1.66
C GLU A 16 17.51 -14.38 2.37
N GLU A 17 16.69 -13.70 1.58
CA GLU A 17 15.27 -14.07 1.42
C GLU A 17 14.52 -13.90 2.75
N VAL A 18 14.20 -12.64 3.06
CA VAL A 18 13.12 -12.35 4.00
C VAL A 18 11.84 -12.37 3.17
N GLU A 19 11.27 -13.56 3.01
CA GLU A 19 9.86 -13.73 2.71
C GLU A 19 9.08 -13.10 3.87
N VAL A 20 8.66 -11.85 3.68
CA VAL A 20 7.62 -11.23 4.51
C VAL A 20 6.29 -11.78 4.01
N GLU A 21 6.00 -13.02 4.40
CA GLU A 21 4.62 -13.50 4.51
C GLU A 21 3.99 -12.81 5.72
N THR A 22 3.59 -11.55 5.56
CA THR A 22 2.65 -10.92 6.50
C THR A 22 1.23 -11.30 6.09
N VAL A 23 0.86 -12.49 6.55
CA VAL A 23 -0.47 -12.88 7.05
C VAL A 23 -1.54 -11.79 6.86
N GLU A 24 -2.23 -11.81 5.72
CA GLU A 24 -3.53 -11.15 5.55
C GLU A 24 -4.62 -12.04 6.18
N GLU A 25 -4.56 -12.21 7.50
CA GLU A 25 -5.61 -12.88 8.26
C GLU A 25 -6.62 -11.85 8.79
N GLN A 26 -7.76 -11.80 8.10
CA GLN A 26 -9.12 -11.67 8.63
C GLN A 26 -9.46 -10.46 9.52
N ILE A 27 -10.27 -9.56 8.93
CA ILE A 27 -11.35 -8.87 9.64
C ILE A 27 -12.52 -8.71 8.67
N GLU A 28 -13.27 -9.79 8.48
CA GLU A 28 -14.66 -9.71 8.04
C GLU A 28 -15.52 -9.41 9.27
N GLU A 29 -15.44 -8.17 9.76
CA GLU A 29 -16.43 -7.64 10.69
C GLU A 29 -17.63 -7.21 9.84
N GLU A 30 -18.63 -8.10 9.74
CA GLU A 30 -19.97 -7.83 9.22
C GLU A 30 -20.63 -6.78 10.11
N ASN A 31 -20.25 -5.52 9.91
CA ASN A 31 -21.01 -4.38 10.39
C ASN A 31 -21.83 -3.91 9.19
N GLU A 32 -23.16 -4.04 9.28
CA GLU A 32 -24.16 -3.52 8.32
C GLU A 32 -24.15 -1.98 8.26
N ASN A 33 -22.96 -1.39 8.24
CA ASN A 33 -22.71 0.02 8.36
C ASN A 33 -22.44 0.56 6.95
N LYS A 34 -23.54 0.77 6.21
CA LYS A 34 -23.63 1.63 5.03
C LYS A 34 -22.29 1.80 4.30
N THR A 35 -21.86 0.74 3.60
CA THR A 35 -20.60 0.71 2.84
C THR A 35 -20.52 1.94 1.95
N ARG A 36 -19.62 2.88 2.31
CA ARG A 36 -19.28 4.01 1.47
C ARG A 36 -18.15 3.53 0.59
N ASN A 37 -18.29 3.68 -0.72
CA ASN A 37 -17.25 3.28 -1.64
C ASN A 37 -16.76 4.55 -2.32
N ILE A 38 -15.46 4.64 -2.60
CA ILE A 38 -14.91 5.70 -3.44
C ILE A 38 -14.33 5.05 -4.69
N VAL A 39 -14.57 5.66 -5.84
CA VAL A 39 -13.96 5.22 -7.09
C VAL A 39 -12.88 6.21 -7.50
N CYS A 40 -11.69 5.70 -7.79
CA CYS A 40 -10.64 6.47 -8.44
C CYS A 40 -11.05 6.66 -9.90
N VAL A 41 -11.41 7.87 -10.32
CA VAL A 41 -11.74 8.17 -11.73
C VAL A 41 -10.44 8.21 -12.55
N GLY A 42 -9.35 8.66 -11.93
CA GLY A 42 -8.00 8.61 -12.46
C GLY A 42 -7.17 9.81 -12.07
N ALA A 43 -5.96 9.91 -12.63
CA ALA A 43 -5.07 11.03 -12.39
C ALA A 43 -5.74 12.35 -12.82
N ALA A 44 -5.54 13.42 -12.05
CA ALA A 44 -5.93 14.75 -12.46
C ALA A 44 -5.17 15.14 -13.74
N GLU A 45 -5.74 16.08 -14.52
CA GLU A 45 -5.26 16.55 -15.83
C GLU A 45 -3.91 17.31 -15.75
N ASN A 46 -2.89 16.68 -15.19
CA ASN A 46 -1.49 17.07 -15.24
C ASN A 46 -0.55 16.09 -14.53
N SER A 47 -1.07 15.13 -13.76
CA SER A 47 -0.23 14.38 -12.83
C SER A 47 0.78 13.46 -13.53
N GLY A 48 0.49 13.00 -14.76
CA GLY A 48 1.34 12.05 -15.49
C GLY A 48 1.51 10.69 -14.79
N SER A 49 0.82 10.47 -13.67
CA SER A 49 0.92 9.29 -12.82
C SER A 49 -0.06 8.21 -13.29
N PHE A 50 0.44 7.01 -13.56
CA PHE A 50 -0.39 5.87 -13.97
C PHE A 50 -1.19 5.29 -12.78
N CYS A 51 -0.64 5.36 -11.58
CA CYS A 51 -1.26 4.88 -10.34
C CYS A 51 -0.89 5.80 -9.18
N LEU A 52 -1.71 5.78 -8.14
CA LEU A 52 -1.44 6.45 -6.87
C LEU A 52 -0.98 5.39 -5.88
N VAL A 53 0.28 5.46 -5.47
CA VAL A 53 0.79 4.67 -4.34
C VAL A 53 0.41 5.42 -3.07
N TYR A 54 -0.62 4.96 -2.38
CA TYR A 54 -1.13 5.63 -1.18
C TYR A 54 -0.40 5.15 0.07
N ARG A 55 -0.18 3.83 0.18
CA ARG A 55 0.71 3.18 1.16
C ARG A 55 1.64 2.24 0.42
N ASP A 56 2.69 1.76 1.08
CA ASP A 56 3.63 0.78 0.51
C ASP A 56 2.91 -0.47 -0.03
N ASP A 57 1.77 -0.82 0.56
CA ASP A 57 0.95 -1.97 0.18
C ASP A 57 -0.30 -1.61 -0.66
N LEU A 58 -0.77 -0.35 -0.58
CA LEU A 58 -2.01 0.08 -1.25
C LEU A 58 -1.71 0.95 -2.47
N THR A 59 -1.65 0.30 -3.63
CA THR A 59 -1.56 0.97 -4.93
C THR A 59 -2.94 1.08 -5.58
N ILE A 60 -3.38 2.32 -5.82
CA ILE A 60 -4.67 2.65 -6.38
C ILE A 60 -4.52 2.97 -7.86
N TYR A 61 -5.19 2.18 -8.70
CA TYR A 61 -5.25 2.40 -10.14
C TYR A 61 -6.48 3.22 -10.53
N PRO A 62 -6.41 3.98 -11.64
CA PRO A 62 -7.60 4.58 -12.25
C PRO A 62 -8.66 3.51 -12.54
N GLY A 63 -9.90 3.78 -12.16
CA GLY A 63 -11.03 2.87 -12.24
C GLY A 63 -11.20 1.93 -11.05
N ARG A 64 -10.24 1.89 -10.10
CA ARG A 64 -10.35 1.05 -8.90
C ARG A 64 -11.42 1.61 -7.96
N LEU A 65 -12.27 0.73 -7.47
CA LEU A 65 -13.17 0.97 -6.35
C LEU A 65 -12.44 0.65 -5.06
N LEU A 66 -12.56 1.53 -4.08
CA LEU A 66 -12.05 1.39 -2.72
C LEU A 66 -13.22 1.41 -1.77
N GLU A 67 -13.28 0.42 -0.88
CA GLU A 67 -14.34 0.30 0.10
C GLU A 67 -13.91 0.93 1.44
N VAL A 68 -14.66 1.94 1.89
CA VAL A 68 -14.40 2.64 3.15
C VAL A 68 -14.89 1.77 4.31
N GLY A 69 -14.00 1.49 5.25
CA GLY A 69 -14.16 0.55 6.35
C GLY A 69 -13.48 -0.81 6.11
N LYS A 70 -13.11 -1.14 4.86
CA LYS A 70 -12.47 -2.42 4.52
C LYS A 70 -11.08 -2.24 3.91
N GLU A 71 -10.97 -1.47 2.82
CA GLU A 71 -9.68 -1.18 2.17
C GLU A 71 -9.03 0.09 2.73
N ILE A 72 -9.85 1.08 3.08
CA ILE A 72 -9.42 2.38 3.59
C ILE A 72 -10.36 2.86 4.71
N ASN A 73 -9.90 3.73 5.61
CA ASN A 73 -10.76 4.32 6.65
C ASN A 73 -11.46 5.61 6.17
N GLU A 74 -12.42 6.13 6.96
CA GLU A 74 -13.12 7.38 6.63
C GLU A 74 -12.16 8.57 6.50
N ASP A 75 -11.16 8.68 7.38
CA ASP A 75 -10.12 9.71 7.30
C ASP A 75 -9.31 9.62 6.00
N GLU A 76 -8.90 8.39 5.64
CA GLU A 76 -8.13 8.13 4.41
C GLU A 76 -8.98 8.42 3.16
N ALA A 77 -10.27 8.07 3.20
CA ALA A 77 -11.19 8.38 2.12
C ALA A 77 -11.37 9.90 1.94
N ALA A 78 -11.46 10.64 3.05
CA ALA A 78 -11.51 12.10 3.03
C ALA A 78 -10.21 12.71 2.49
N ASP A 79 -9.06 12.15 2.85
CA ASP A 79 -7.75 12.55 2.31
C ASP A 79 -7.67 12.31 0.80
N LEU A 80 -8.05 11.11 0.34
CA LEU A 80 -8.12 10.75 -1.08
C LEU A 80 -9.05 11.69 -1.87
N LEU A 81 -10.21 12.04 -1.32
CA LEU A 81 -11.14 13.01 -1.94
C LEU A 81 -10.59 14.45 -1.96
N SER A 82 -9.70 14.77 -1.04
CA SER A 82 -9.01 16.07 -0.95
C SER A 82 -7.78 16.16 -1.87
N LEU A 83 -7.25 15.01 -2.33
CA LEU A 83 -6.10 14.99 -3.23
C LEU A 83 -6.40 15.73 -4.54
N THR A 84 -5.49 16.61 -4.91
CA THR A 84 -5.51 17.31 -6.21
C THR A 84 -4.84 16.51 -7.32
N THR A 85 -4.06 15.49 -6.95
CA THR A 85 -3.28 14.63 -7.84
C THR A 85 -4.14 13.62 -8.60
N PHE A 86 -5.19 13.11 -7.96
CA PHE A 86 -6.11 12.11 -8.49
C PHE A 86 -7.55 12.53 -8.21
N LYS A 87 -8.44 12.27 -9.17
CA LYS A 87 -9.87 12.50 -8.99
C LYS A 87 -10.51 11.26 -8.39
N PHE A 88 -10.98 11.40 -7.16
CA PHE A 88 -11.82 10.41 -6.50
C PHE A 88 -13.27 10.85 -6.50
N LYS A 89 -14.18 9.89 -6.55
CA LYS A 89 -15.62 10.13 -6.48
C LYS A 89 -16.25 9.18 -5.49
N GLU A 90 -16.95 9.72 -4.50
CA GLU A 90 -17.74 8.92 -3.59
C GLU A 90 -18.97 8.34 -4.30
N VAL A 91 -19.18 7.04 -4.15
CA VAL A 91 -20.32 6.29 -4.65
C VAL A 91 -20.93 5.54 -3.47
N THR A 92 -22.10 6.02 -3.05
CA THR A 92 -22.93 5.35 -2.04
C THR A 92 -23.86 4.36 -2.75
N LYS A 93 -23.92 3.11 -2.30
CA LYS A 93 -24.93 2.14 -2.73
C LYS A 93 -26.15 2.17 -1.82
#